data_AF-A0AB37GKB5-F1
#
_entry.id   AF-A0AB37GKB5-F1
#
_cell.length_a   1.000
_cell.length_b   1.000
_cell.length_c   1.000
_cell.angle_alpha   90.00
_cell.angle_beta   90.00
_cell.angle_gamma   90.00
#
_symmetry.space_group_name_H-M   'P 1'
#
loop_
_entity.id
_entity.type
_entity.pdbx_description
1 polymer ?
#
loop_
_entity_poly.entity_id
_entity_poly.type
_entity_poly.pdbx_seq_one_letter_code
_entity_poly.pdbx_strand_id
1 'polypeptide(L)'
;MADSYRGDKRITKSKTNLKKALFELLAEKEWGKISVQDITQRANLNRTTFYQHYQDKYDLLHQHMRDMFEAMKEDIFSPLDIDSSGKKPEAYWYVLRFYHHL
;
A
#
# COMPACT_ATOMS: atom_id res chain seq x y z
N MET A 1 16.55 -2.09 23.12
CA MET A 1 16.16 -3.03 22.04
C MET A 1 14.69 -3.46 22.11
N ALA A 2 14.09 -3.67 23.29
CA ALA A 2 12.69 -4.10 23.42
C ALA A 2 11.63 -3.00 23.10
N ASP A 3 11.94 -1.72 23.37
CA ASP A 3 10.98 -0.62 23.16
C ASP A 3 10.81 -0.22 21.69
N SER A 4 11.87 -0.28 20.88
CA SER A 4 11.78 0.00 19.43
C SER A 4 10.89 -1.02 18.71
N TYR A 5 11.06 -2.30 19.02
CA TYR A 5 10.28 -3.40 18.43
C TYR A 5 8.78 -3.33 18.74
N ARG A 6 8.40 -2.83 19.92
CA ARG A 6 6.99 -2.60 20.29
C ARG A 6 6.38 -1.43 19.52
N GLY A 7 7.16 -0.38 19.26
CA GLY A 7 6.77 0.74 18.42
C GLY A 7 6.46 0.29 16.99
N ASP A 8 7.37 -0.48 16.39
CA ASP A 8 7.21 -1.00 15.02
C ASP A 8 5.93 -1.82 14.85
N LYS A 9 5.64 -2.74 15.79
CA LYS A 9 4.40 -3.53 15.76
C LYS A 9 3.15 -2.67 15.84
N ARG A 10 3.17 -1.59 16.63
CA ARG A 10 2.02 -0.68 16.73
C ARG A 10 1.82 0.09 15.43
N ILE A 11 2.90 0.58 14.82
CA ILE A 11 2.88 1.26 13.51
C ILE A 11 2.33 0.33 12.43
N THR A 12 2.80 -0.92 12.36
CA THR A 12 2.30 -1.89 11.37
C THR A 12 0.82 -2.19 11.58
N LYS A 13 0.38 -2.31 12.83
CA LYS A 13 -1.03 -2.58 13.15
C LYS A 13 -1.94 -1.40 12.81
N SER A 14 -1.54 -0.17 13.13
CA SER A 14 -2.31 1.03 12.77
C SER A 14 -2.42 1.19 11.25
N LYS A 15 -1.32 1.06 10.50
CA LYS A 15 -1.35 1.09 9.02
C LYS A 15 -2.31 0.03 8.45
N THR A 16 -2.25 -1.20 8.96
CA THR A 16 -3.14 -2.30 8.52
C THR A 16 -4.62 -2.01 8.80
N ASN A 17 -4.94 -1.50 9.99
CA ASN A 17 -6.32 -1.18 10.36
C ASN A 17 -6.89 -0.03 9.51
N LEU A 18 -6.10 1.04 9.30
CA LEU A 18 -6.51 2.18 8.48
C LEU A 18 -6.75 1.78 7.02
N LYS A 19 -5.88 0.94 6.45
CA LYS A 19 -6.06 0.36 5.11
C LYS A 19 -7.36 -0.44 5.03
N LYS A 20 -7.57 -1.38 5.96
CA LYS A 20 -8.78 -2.22 5.98
C LYS A 20 -10.05 -1.35 6.04
N ALA A 21 -10.06 -0.37 6.95
CA ALA A 21 -11.15 0.58 7.08
C ALA A 21 -11.44 1.35 5.77
N LEU A 22 -10.40 1.80 5.05
CA LEU A 22 -10.62 2.47 3.77
C LEU A 22 -11.34 1.57 2.77
N PHE A 23 -10.92 0.32 2.61
CA PHE A 23 -11.53 -0.59 1.63
C PHE A 23 -12.96 -1.00 1.99
N GLU A 24 -13.24 -1.22 3.27
CA GLU A 24 -14.61 -1.45 3.73
C GLU A 24 -15.50 -0.24 3.39
N LEU A 25 -15.01 0.98 3.62
CA LEU A 25 -15.76 2.19 3.27
C LEU A 25 -15.91 2.37 1.75
N LEU A 26 -14.92 1.99 0.95
CA LEU A 26 -14.99 2.00 -0.52
C LEU A 26 -16.05 1.02 -1.05
N ALA A 27 -16.29 -0.10 -0.35
CA ALA A 27 -17.35 -1.03 -0.71
C ALA A 27 -18.76 -0.51 -0.34
N GLU A 28 -18.84 0.45 0.58
CA GLU A 28 -20.11 0.98 1.11
C GLU A 28 -20.51 2.34 0.51
N LYS A 29 -19.54 3.16 0.08
CA LYS A 29 -19.79 4.52 -0.39
C LYS A 29 -18.78 5.02 -1.42
N GLU A 30 -19.24 5.99 -2.22
CA GLU A 30 -18.43 6.68 -3.22
C GLU A 30 -17.17 7.31 -2.62
N TRP A 31 -16.03 7.16 -3.31
CA TRP A 31 -14.71 7.68 -2.91
C TRP A 31 -14.72 9.15 -2.48
N GLY A 32 -15.42 10.01 -3.21
CA GLY A 32 -15.52 11.44 -2.92
C GLY A 32 -16.12 11.73 -1.54
N LYS A 33 -17.03 10.87 -1.06
CA LYS A 33 -17.75 10.99 0.22
C LYS A 33 -17.02 10.33 1.39
N ILE A 34 -15.86 9.72 1.17
CA ILE A 34 -15.03 9.16 2.23
C ILE A 34 -14.18 10.28 2.84
N SER A 35 -14.26 10.49 4.15
CA SER A 35 -13.40 11.42 4.89
C SER A 35 -12.38 10.69 5.74
N VAL A 36 -11.32 11.39 6.15
CA VAL A 36 -10.36 10.88 7.14
C VAL A 36 -11.06 10.51 8.45
N GLN A 37 -12.12 11.23 8.83
CA GLN A 37 -12.90 10.91 10.02
C GLN A 37 -13.55 9.53 9.92
N ASP A 38 -14.21 9.23 8.81
CA ASP A 38 -14.86 7.93 8.61
C ASP A 38 -13.85 6.79 8.70
N ILE A 39 -12.68 6.97 8.06
CA ILE A 39 -11.59 5.98 8.06
C ILE A 39 -11.11 5.74 9.49
N THR A 40 -10.81 6.81 10.23
CA THR A 40 -10.32 6.70 11.62
C THR A 40 -11.36 6.09 12.55
N GLN A 41 -12.64 6.44 12.39
CA GLN A 41 -13.73 5.89 13.18
C GLN A 41 -13.92 4.39 12.89
N ARG A 42 -13.93 3.99 11.62
CA ARG A 42 -14.03 2.57 11.22
C ARG A 42 -12.82 1.75 11.69
N ALA A 43 -11.63 2.32 11.63
CA ALA A 43 -10.40 1.67 12.10
C ALA A 43 -10.27 1.61 13.63
N ASN A 44 -11.16 2.28 14.37
CA ASN A 44 -11.08 2.50 15.81
C ASN A 44 -9.74 3.13 16.23
N LEU A 45 -9.37 4.22 15.56
CA LEU A 45 -8.13 4.96 15.78
C LEU A 45 -8.38 6.47 15.83
N ASN A 46 -7.44 7.18 16.42
CA ASN A 46 -7.45 8.63 16.52
C ASN A 46 -6.98 9.25 15.19
N ARG A 47 -7.48 10.44 14.87
CA ARG A 47 -6.96 11.25 13.73
C ARG A 47 -5.46 11.50 13.84
N THR A 48 -4.93 11.73 15.04
CA THR A 48 -3.48 11.89 15.25
C THR A 48 -2.70 10.66 14.78
N THR A 49 -3.19 9.45 15.02
CA THR A 49 -2.56 8.21 14.54
C THR A 49 -2.64 8.06 13.03
N PHE A 50 -3.71 8.54 12.39
CA PHE A 50 -3.77 8.61 10.93
C PHE A 50 -2.66 9.53 10.39
N TYR A 51 -2.56 10.75 10.94
CA TYR A 51 -1.60 11.75 10.47
C TYR A 51 -0.13 11.44 10.82
N GLN A 52 0.12 10.45 11.71
CA GLN A 52 1.46 9.88 11.91
C GLN A 52 1.94 9.04 10.71
N HIS A 53 1.02 8.61 9.84
CA HIS A 53 1.33 7.71 8.73
C HIS A 53 1.01 8.31 7.37
N TYR A 54 -0.02 9.16 7.29
CA TYR A 54 -0.56 9.65 6.02
C TYR A 54 -0.94 11.12 6.11
N GLN A 55 -0.68 11.88 5.04
CA GLN A 55 -1.06 13.29 4.96
C GLN A 55 -2.56 13.48 4.78
N ASP A 56 -3.19 12.62 3.99
CA ASP A 56 -4.62 12.61 3.72
C ASP A 56 -5.08 11.22 3.22
N LYS A 57 -6.36 11.11 2.80
CA LYS A 57 -6.91 9.85 2.27
C LYS A 57 -6.28 9.41 0.94
N TYR A 58 -5.79 10.36 0.13
CA TYR A 58 -5.16 10.07 -1.15
C TYR A 58 -3.77 9.47 -0.91
N ASP A 59 -3.00 10.03 0.01
CA ASP A 59 -1.71 9.48 0.44
C ASP A 59 -1.85 8.06 0.99
N LEU A 60 -2.87 7.79 1.83
CA LEU A 60 -3.17 6.43 2.29
C LEU A 60 -3.42 5.47 1.12
N LEU A 61 -4.21 5.88 0.13
CA LEU A 61 -4.49 5.05 -1.04
C LEU A 61 -3.23 4.85 -1.89
N HIS A 62 -2.46 5.91 -2.16
CA HIS A 62 -1.25 5.86 -2.97
C HIS A 62 -0.15 4.99 -2.36
N GLN A 63 0.13 5.15 -1.06
CA GLN A 63 1.09 4.29 -0.37
C GLN A 63 0.66 2.83 -0.46
N HIS A 64 -0.63 2.56 -0.27
CA HIS A 64 -1.10 1.20 -0.33
C HIS A 64 -1.07 0.61 -1.75
N MET A 65 -1.43 1.39 -2.78
CA MET A 65 -1.28 0.97 -4.17
C MET A 65 0.19 0.68 -4.50
N ARG A 66 1.11 1.53 -4.05
CA ARG A 66 2.55 1.30 -4.20
C ARG A 66 3.00 -0.01 -3.56
N ASP A 67 2.60 -0.27 -2.32
CA ASP A 67 2.93 -1.52 -1.63
C ASP A 67 2.39 -2.75 -2.39
N MET A 68 1.18 -2.65 -2.95
CA MET A 68 0.57 -3.71 -3.75
C MET A 68 1.31 -3.91 -5.08
N PHE A 69 1.68 -2.83 -5.76
CA PHE A 69 2.49 -2.91 -6.98
C PHE A 69 3.85 -3.53 -6.70
N GLU A 70 4.46 -3.23 -5.56
CA GLU A 70 5.77 -3.76 -5.20
C GLU A 70 5.70 -5.25 -4.87
N ALA A 71 4.68 -5.68 -4.14
CA ALA A 71 4.42 -7.10 -3.95
C ALA A 71 4.16 -7.82 -5.28
N MET A 72 3.38 -7.21 -6.17
CA MET A 72 3.09 -7.75 -7.50
C MET A 72 4.35 -7.79 -8.39
N LYS A 73 5.26 -6.82 -8.29
CA LYS A 73 6.56 -6.85 -8.97
C LYS A 73 7.37 -8.06 -8.53
N GLU A 74 7.50 -8.29 -7.22
CA GLU A 74 8.24 -9.45 -6.72
C GLU A 74 7.64 -10.75 -7.25
N ASP A 75 6.31 -10.91 -7.22
CA ASP A 75 5.65 -12.13 -7.69
C ASP A 75 5.69 -12.31 -9.23
N ILE A 76 5.62 -11.22 -10.01
CA ILE A 76 5.66 -11.27 -11.48
C ILE A 76 7.08 -11.36 -12.04
N PHE A 77 8.04 -10.71 -11.40
CA PHE A 77 9.43 -10.66 -11.84
C PHE A 77 10.32 -11.71 -11.17
N SER A 78 9.95 -12.29 -10.03
CA SER A 78 10.69 -13.43 -9.45
C SER A 78 10.77 -14.63 -10.40
N PRO A 79 9.73 -14.99 -11.18
CA PRO A 79 9.83 -16.03 -12.21
C PRO A 79 10.62 -15.60 -13.45
N LEU A 80 10.96 -14.31 -13.58
CA LEU A 80 11.73 -13.72 -14.68
C LEU A 80 13.15 -13.38 -14.21
N ASP A 81 13.68 -14.15 -13.26
CA ASP A 81 15.11 -14.16 -12.99
C ASP A 81 15.84 -14.23 -14.32
N ILE A 82 16.79 -13.29 -14.46
CA ILE A 82 17.77 -13.25 -15.51
C ILE A 82 18.26 -14.68 -15.67
N ASP A 83 18.07 -15.29 -16.85
CA ASP A 83 18.69 -16.58 -17.09
C ASP A 83 20.21 -16.44 -16.82
N SER A 84 20.92 -17.54 -16.62
CA SER A 84 22.36 -17.52 -16.36
C SER A 84 23.20 -16.83 -17.47
N SER A 85 22.57 -16.36 -18.56
CA SER A 85 23.16 -15.61 -19.66
C SER A 85 22.98 -14.09 -19.60
N GLY A 86 22.31 -13.53 -18.58
CA GLY A 86 22.15 -12.08 -18.46
C GLY A 86 20.93 -11.53 -19.22
N LYS A 87 20.13 -12.38 -19.87
CA LYS A 87 19.01 -11.95 -20.72
C LYS A 87 17.71 -11.90 -19.94
N LYS A 88 17.06 -10.73 -20.00
CA LYS A 88 15.71 -10.55 -19.47
C LYS A 88 14.70 -11.13 -20.47
N PRO A 89 13.68 -11.88 -20.01
CA PRO A 89 12.64 -12.42 -20.87
C PRO A 89 11.90 -11.30 -21.63
N GLU A 90 11.37 -11.60 -22.81
CA GLU A 90 10.68 -10.61 -23.65
C GLU A 90 9.48 -9.95 -22.94
N ALA A 91 8.83 -10.70 -22.02
CA ALA A 91 7.82 -10.21 -21.09
C ALA A 91 8.26 -8.96 -20.30
N TYR A 92 9.55 -8.82 -19.99
CA TYR A 92 10.13 -7.69 -19.27
C TYR A 92 9.84 -6.35 -19.97
N TRP A 93 9.93 -6.31 -21.30
CA TRP A 93 9.73 -5.09 -22.08
C TRP A 93 8.28 -4.63 -22.11
N TYR A 94 7.33 -5.58 -22.12
CA TYR A 94 5.91 -5.23 -22.03
C TYR A 94 5.60 -4.56 -20.70
N VAL A 95 6.10 -5.12 -19.60
CA VAL A 95 5.86 -4.55 -18.28
C VAL A 95 6.55 -3.19 -18.11
N LEU A 96 7.81 -3.04 -18.55
CA LEU A 96 8.52 -1.74 -18.56
C LEU A 96 7.82 -0.66 -19.39
N ARG A 97 7.29 -1.03 -20.55
CA ARG A 97 6.56 -0.12 -21.43
C ARG A 97 5.29 0.40 -20.76
N PHE A 98 4.59 -0.46 -20.03
CA PHE A 98 3.46 -0.06 -19.19
C PHE A 98 3.89 0.88 -18.06
N TYR A 99 5.01 0.62 -17.38
CA TYR A 99 5.52 1.48 -16.30
C TYR A 99 5.93 2.88 -16.75
N HIS A 100 6.42 3.06 -17.99
CA HIS A 100 6.86 4.36 -18.51
C HIS A 100 5.72 5.25 -19.04
N HIS A 101 4.50 4.72 -19.12
CA HIS A 101 3.30 5.42 -19.63
C HIS A 101 2.24 5.71 -18.54
N LEU A 102 2.56 5.45 -17.27
CA LEU A 102 1.87 5.95 -16.09
C LEU A 102 2.57 7.20 -15.58
#